data_AF-K2FNI4-F1
#
_entry.id   AF-K2FNI4-F1
#
_cell.length_a   1.000
_cell.length_b   1.000
_cell.length_c   1.000
_cell.angle_alpha   90.00
_cell.angle_beta   90.00
_cell.angle_gamma   90.00
#
_symmetry.space_group_name_H-M   'P 1'
#
loop_
_entity.id
_entity.type
_entity.pdbx_description
1 polymer ?
#
loop_
_entity_poly.entity_id
_entity_poly.type
_entity_poly.pdbx_seq_one_letter_code
_entity_poly.pdbx_strand_id
1 'polypeptide(L)'
;MLEASWIPEGSILTPNQKEYDRLFAGKEESLVAQRYKCVLVRKLPVTRVCSASKCVEVRGGNAGLTKGGTGDVQAGIAVGLLAKNDAFLAGAASSFLVKKAADNLFGKSGTYYNADDLANEVGRVFSKI
;
A
#
# COMPACT_ATOMS: atom_id res chain seq x y z
N MET A 1 3.38 19.32 9.23
CA MET A 1 2.60 18.31 8.47
C MET A 1 3.22 18.23 7.07
N LEU A 2 3.13 17.12 6.36
CA LEU A 2 3.71 16.98 5.01
C LEU A 2 2.95 17.84 4.01
N GLU A 3 3.68 18.66 3.23
CA GLU A 3 3.14 19.41 2.10
C GLU A 3 3.34 18.64 0.79
N ALA A 4 2.40 18.74 -0.15
CA ALA A 4 2.50 18.02 -1.42
C ALA A 4 3.73 18.45 -2.25
N SER A 5 4.23 19.68 -2.04
CA SER A 5 5.44 20.19 -2.67
C SER A 5 6.73 19.55 -2.14
N TRP A 6 6.69 18.87 -0.99
CA TRP A 6 7.86 18.21 -0.40
C TRP A 6 8.06 16.78 -0.90
N ILE A 7 7.15 16.27 -1.74
CA ILE A 7 7.19 14.90 -2.25
C ILE A 7 8.38 14.74 -3.21
N PRO A 8 9.39 13.91 -2.89
CA PRO A 8 10.48 13.64 -3.81
C PRO A 8 9.99 12.85 -5.02
N GLU A 9 10.55 13.14 -6.20
CA GLU A 9 10.27 12.36 -7.41
C GLU A 9 10.63 10.88 -7.20
N GLY A 10 9.80 9.98 -7.74
CA GLY A 10 9.98 8.52 -7.58
C GLY A 10 9.53 7.95 -6.23
N SER A 11 9.02 8.77 -5.31
CA SER A 11 8.53 8.31 -4.01
C SER A 11 7.29 7.41 -4.13
N ILE A 12 7.18 6.42 -3.24
CA ILE A 12 5.96 5.64 -3.02
C ILE A 12 5.20 6.27 -1.84
N LEU A 13 3.98 6.74 -2.07
CA LEU A 13 3.10 7.23 -1.02
C LEU A 13 1.99 6.21 -0.78
N THR A 14 1.77 5.84 0.47
CA THR A 14 0.75 4.85 0.88
C THR A 14 -0.38 5.46 1.73
N PRO A 15 -1.06 6.53 1.28
CA PRO A 15 -2.02 7.24 2.10
C PRO A 15 -3.29 6.40 2.36
N ASN A 16 -3.82 6.51 3.57
CA ASN A 16 -5.22 6.17 3.83
C ASN A 16 -6.14 7.26 3.26
N GLN A 17 -7.46 7.01 3.28
CA GLN A 17 -8.44 7.94 2.73
C GLN A 17 -8.30 9.37 3.28
N LYS A 18 -8.14 9.53 4.61
CA LYS A 18 -8.04 10.84 5.25
C LYS A 18 -6.72 11.55 4.92
N GLU A 19 -5.62 10.81 4.85
CA GLU A 19 -4.31 11.35 4.43
C GLU A 19 -4.36 11.82 2.98
N TYR A 20 -5.00 11.04 2.09
CA TYR A 20 -5.16 11.38 0.69
C TYR A 20 -5.98 12.64 0.50
N ASP A 21 -7.13 12.73 1.16
CA ASP A 21 -8.01 13.90 1.06
C ASP A 21 -7.34 15.17 1.59
N ARG A 22 -6.52 15.07 2.64
CA ARG A 22 -5.75 16.19 3.17
C ARG A 22 -4.66 16.66 2.22
N LEU A 23 -3.90 15.74 1.63
CA LEU A 23 -2.76 16.08 0.76
C LEU A 23 -3.19 16.53 -0.64
N PHE A 24 -4.27 15.94 -1.17
CA PHE A 24 -4.62 16.07 -2.58
C PHE A 24 -6.04 16.54 -2.84
N ALA A 25 -6.83 16.82 -1.80
CA ALA A 25 -8.21 17.28 -1.89
C ALA A 25 -9.09 16.36 -2.76
N GLY A 26 -8.87 15.04 -2.68
CA GLY A 26 -9.66 14.04 -3.41
C GLY A 26 -9.47 14.06 -4.94
N LYS A 27 -8.44 14.73 -5.46
CA LYS A 27 -8.09 14.69 -6.90
C LYS A 27 -7.86 13.26 -7.38
N GLU A 28 -8.04 13.03 -8.67
CA GLU A 28 -7.83 11.71 -9.28
C GLU A 28 -6.35 11.28 -9.17
N GLU A 29 -6.13 10.00 -8.84
CA GLU A 29 -4.82 9.45 -8.49
C GLU A 29 -3.80 9.51 -9.63
N SER A 30 -4.20 9.26 -10.88
CA SER A 30 -3.30 9.35 -12.03
C SER A 30 -2.81 10.78 -12.27
N LEU A 31 -3.69 11.78 -12.11
CA LEU A 31 -3.32 13.20 -12.22
C LEU A 31 -2.35 13.62 -11.11
N VAL A 32 -2.57 13.14 -9.88
CA VAL A 32 -1.68 13.42 -8.75
C VAL A 32 -0.33 12.74 -8.96
N ALA A 33 -0.32 11.46 -9.35
CA ALA A 33 0.90 10.70 -9.62
C ALA A 33 1.71 11.32 -10.76
N GLN A 34 1.04 11.81 -11.82
CA GLN A 34 1.69 12.51 -12.92
C GLN A 34 2.26 13.86 -12.47
N ARG A 35 1.48 14.66 -11.74
CA ARG A 35 1.87 16.01 -11.29
C ARG A 35 3.08 15.99 -10.35
N TYR A 36 3.11 15.05 -9.41
CA TYR A 36 4.18 14.94 -8.41
C TYR A 36 5.22 13.86 -8.74
N LYS A 37 5.12 13.25 -9.93
CA LYS A 37 6.02 12.19 -10.43
C LYS A 37 6.29 11.11 -9.39
N CYS A 38 5.23 10.65 -8.72
CA CYS A 38 5.30 9.70 -7.62
C CYS A 38 4.42 8.48 -7.91
N VAL A 39 4.54 7.47 -7.06
CA VAL A 39 3.66 6.31 -7.06
C VAL A 39 2.70 6.45 -5.88
N LEU A 40 1.40 6.47 -6.17
CA LEU A 40 0.34 6.49 -5.17
C LEU A 40 -0.20 5.09 -4.95
N VAL A 41 -0.23 4.65 -3.70
CA VAL A 41 -0.87 3.42 -3.24
C VAL A 41 -2.00 3.82 -2.29
N ARG A 42 -3.16 4.22 -2.86
CA ARG A 42 -4.30 4.70 -2.08
C ARG A 42 -5.01 3.53 -1.42
N LYS A 43 -4.90 3.43 -0.10
CA LYS A 43 -5.45 2.33 0.70
C LYS A 43 -6.98 2.45 0.78
N LEU A 44 -7.65 1.57 0.04
CA LEU A 44 -9.10 1.43 -0.08
C LEU A 44 -9.44 -0.08 -0.01
N PRO A 45 -10.73 -0.46 0.15
CA PRO A 45 -11.13 -1.87 0.04
C PRO A 45 -10.60 -2.53 -1.24
N VAL A 46 -10.65 -1.82 -2.37
CA VAL A 46 -9.86 -2.11 -3.56
C VAL A 46 -8.77 -1.05 -3.68
N THR A 47 -7.53 -1.42 -3.42
CA THR A 47 -6.40 -0.47 -3.40
C THR A 47 -6.13 -0.03 -4.82
N ARG A 48 -6.01 1.28 -5.05
CA ARG A 48 -5.63 1.82 -6.35
C ARG A 48 -4.17 2.23 -6.32
N VAL A 49 -3.38 1.65 -7.21
CA VAL A 49 -1.96 1.94 -7.35
C VAL A 49 -1.72 2.66 -8.66
N CYS A 50 -1.27 3.91 -8.62
CA CYS A 50 -1.08 4.76 -9.79
C CYS A 50 0.34 5.31 -9.86
N SER A 51 0.89 5.33 -11.06
CA SER A 51 2.08 6.08 -11.46
C SER A 51 1.68 7.14 -12.49
N ALA A 52 2.64 7.91 -13.00
CA ALA A 52 2.41 8.90 -14.04
C ALA A 52 1.85 8.31 -15.37
N SER A 53 2.02 7.02 -15.63
CA SER A 53 1.64 6.39 -16.92
C SER A 53 0.60 5.29 -16.82
N LYS A 54 0.39 4.69 -15.64
CA LYS A 54 -0.52 3.56 -15.46
C LYS A 54 -1.07 3.46 -14.05
N CYS A 55 -2.25 2.84 -13.95
CA CYS A 55 -2.89 2.48 -12.70
C CYS A 55 -3.29 1.00 -12.70
N VAL A 56 -3.27 0.36 -11.53
CA VAL A 56 -3.77 -0.99 -11.29
C VAL A 56 -4.62 -1.03 -10.03
N GLU A 57 -5.54 -2.00 -9.99
CA GLU A 57 -6.32 -2.31 -8.80
C GLU A 57 -5.77 -3.55 -8.10
N VAL A 58 -5.56 -3.45 -6.80
CA VAL A 58 -5.22 -4.58 -5.95
C VAL A 58 -6.41 -4.93 -5.08
N ARG A 59 -6.99 -6.10 -5.35
CA ARG A 59 -8.16 -6.66 -4.66
C ARG A 59 -7.73 -7.59 -3.51
N GLY A 60 -8.70 -8.08 -2.75
CA GLY A 60 -8.48 -8.90 -1.56
C GLY A 60 -8.33 -8.07 -0.29
N GLY A 61 -7.81 -8.70 0.77
CA GLY A 61 -7.75 -8.11 2.09
C GLY A 61 -9.12 -8.06 2.77
N ASN A 62 -9.11 -7.75 4.06
CA ASN A 62 -10.31 -7.76 4.89
C ASN A 62 -10.22 -6.69 5.99
N ALA A 63 -11.30 -6.57 6.77
CA ALA A 63 -11.42 -5.60 7.86
C ALA A 63 -10.35 -5.76 8.96
N GLY A 64 -9.64 -6.89 9.05
CA GLY A 64 -8.53 -7.03 9.99
C GLY A 64 -7.34 -6.09 9.69
N LEU A 65 -7.26 -5.53 8.47
CA LEU A 65 -6.27 -4.52 8.11
C LEU A 65 -6.54 -3.14 8.74
N THR A 66 -7.74 -2.87 9.26
CA THR A 66 -8.08 -1.59 9.90
C THR A 66 -7.63 -1.57 11.36
N LYS A 67 -6.33 -1.74 11.59
CA LYS A 67 -5.68 -1.77 12.91
C LYS A 67 -4.39 -0.97 12.90
N GLY A 68 -3.93 -0.56 14.10
CA GLY A 68 -2.62 0.08 14.24
C GLY A 68 -1.50 -0.84 13.77
N GLY A 69 -0.47 -0.28 13.11
CA GLY A 69 0.72 -1.01 12.66
C GLY A 69 0.61 -1.66 11.27
N THR A 70 -0.58 -1.97 10.75
CA THR A 70 -0.71 -2.66 9.45
C THR A 70 -0.21 -1.82 8.28
N GLY A 71 -0.40 -0.50 8.36
CA GLY A 71 0.15 0.46 7.40
C GLY A 71 1.68 0.56 7.46
N ASP A 72 2.27 0.43 8.66
CA ASP A 72 3.72 0.47 8.87
C ASP A 72 4.37 -0.80 8.30
N VAL A 73 3.73 -1.95 8.47
CA VAL A 73 4.11 -3.22 7.82
C VAL A 73 4.12 -3.04 6.29
N GLN A 74 3.05 -2.48 5.72
CA GLN A 74 2.99 -2.22 4.27
C GLN A 74 4.12 -1.30 3.80
N ALA A 75 4.41 -0.22 4.54
CA ALA A 75 5.47 0.72 4.22
C ALA A 75 6.86 0.05 4.25
N GLY A 76 7.13 -0.78 5.28
CA GLY A 76 8.37 -1.55 5.37
C GLY A 76 8.56 -2.52 4.19
N ILE A 77 7.49 -3.21 3.80
CA ILE A 77 7.51 -4.10 2.62
C ILE A 77 7.78 -3.31 1.34
N ALA A 78 7.11 -2.16 1.17
CA ALA A 78 7.30 -1.32 0.00
C ALA A 78 8.75 -0.85 -0.13
N VAL A 79 9.37 -0.40 0.97
CA VAL A 79 10.78 0.02 0.99
C VAL A 79 11.71 -1.16 0.70
N GLY A 80 11.47 -2.32 1.31
CA GLY A 80 12.27 -3.53 1.04
C GLY A 80 12.23 -3.97 -0.42
N LEU A 81 11.05 -3.91 -1.05
CA LEU A 81 10.88 -4.22 -2.47
C LEU A 81 11.48 -3.14 -3.38
N LEU A 82 11.35 -1.87 -3.02
CA LEU A 82 11.90 -0.73 -3.75
C LEU A 82 13.42 -0.80 -3.87
N ALA A 83 14.11 -1.40 -2.90
CA ALA A 83 15.56 -1.59 -2.94
C ALA A 83 16.03 -2.46 -4.13
N LYS A 84 15.13 -3.21 -4.77
CA LYS A 84 15.44 -4.14 -5.88
C LYS A 84 14.56 -3.96 -7.12
N ASN A 85 13.56 -3.06 -7.08
CA ASN A 85 12.53 -2.94 -8.10
C ASN A 85 12.16 -1.48 -8.33
N ASP A 86 11.45 -1.19 -9.42
CA ASP A 86 10.87 0.13 -9.63
C ASP A 86 9.74 0.43 -8.63
N ALA A 87 9.48 1.73 -8.41
CA ALA A 87 8.52 2.19 -7.41
C ALA A 87 7.09 1.70 -7.67
N PHE A 88 6.69 1.56 -8.93
CA PHE A 88 5.33 1.14 -9.25
C PHE A 88 5.13 -0.34 -8.90
N LEU A 89 6.08 -1.19 -9.32
CA LEU A 89 6.05 -2.61 -8.99
C LEU A 89 6.14 -2.82 -7.47
N ALA A 90 7.04 -2.11 -6.78
CA ALA A 90 7.19 -2.20 -5.32
C ALA A 90 5.90 -1.77 -4.57
N GLY A 91 5.25 -0.68 -5.02
CA GLY A 91 3.99 -0.19 -4.45
C GLY A 91 2.83 -1.17 -4.67
N ALA A 92 2.72 -1.73 -5.88
CA ALA A 92 1.68 -2.71 -6.21
C ALA A 92 1.88 -4.04 -5.47
N ALA A 93 3.11 -4.56 -5.47
CA ALA A 93 3.46 -5.81 -4.81
C ALA A 93 3.32 -5.72 -3.29
N SER A 94 3.71 -4.61 -2.66
CA SER A 94 3.50 -4.44 -1.21
C SER A 94 2.02 -4.49 -0.83
N SER A 95 1.15 -3.82 -1.60
CA SER A 95 -0.30 -3.91 -1.39
C SER A 95 -0.82 -5.33 -1.63
N PHE A 96 -0.32 -6.04 -2.65
CA PHE A 96 -0.76 -7.40 -2.93
C PHE A 96 -0.40 -8.36 -1.78
N LEU A 97 0.85 -8.33 -1.33
CA LEU A 97 1.35 -9.19 -0.27
C LEU A 97 0.60 -8.97 1.04
N VAL A 98 0.39 -7.72 1.44
CA VAL A 98 -0.37 -7.38 2.66
C VAL A 98 -1.80 -7.88 2.59
N LYS A 99 -2.48 -7.68 1.46
CA LYS A 99 -3.89 -8.09 1.29
C LYS A 99 -4.02 -9.61 1.25
N LYS A 100 -3.10 -10.29 0.56
CA LYS A 100 -3.07 -11.76 0.54
C LYS A 100 -2.76 -12.37 1.91
N ALA A 101 -1.81 -11.78 2.66
CA ALA A 101 -1.50 -12.21 4.02
C ALA A 101 -2.68 -12.01 4.97
N ALA A 102 -3.36 -10.87 4.87
CA ALA A 102 -4.59 -10.61 5.61
C ALA A 102 -5.68 -11.66 5.33
N ASP A 103 -5.89 -12.05 4.07
CA ASP A 103 -6.89 -13.07 3.71
C ASP A 103 -6.54 -14.45 4.27
N ASN A 104 -5.25 -14.82 4.23
CA ASN A 104 -4.79 -16.05 4.87
C ASN A 104 -5.02 -16.03 6.39
N LEU A 105 -4.73 -14.92 7.05
CA LEU A 105 -4.97 -14.75 8.50
C LEU A 105 -6.46 -14.80 8.83
N PHE A 106 -7.29 -14.21 7.98
CA PHE A 106 -8.74 -14.25 8.14
C PHE A 106 -9.29 -15.68 8.16
N GLY A 107 -8.76 -16.56 7.31
CA GLY A 107 -9.11 -17.99 7.34
C GLY A 107 -8.67 -18.73 8.61
N LYS A 108 -7.72 -18.18 9.38
CA LYS A 108 -7.17 -18.81 10.60
C LYS A 108 -7.80 -18.27 11.88
N SER A 109 -7.96 -16.96 11.99
CA SER A 109 -8.40 -16.27 13.21
C SER A 109 -9.45 -15.17 12.97
N GLY A 110 -10.06 -15.13 11.78
CA GLY A 110 -10.96 -14.04 11.39
C GLY A 110 -10.23 -12.70 11.42
N THR A 111 -10.86 -11.66 11.96
CA THR A 111 -10.19 -10.36 12.11
C THR A 111 -9.26 -10.28 13.33
N TYR A 112 -9.07 -11.36 14.10
CA TYR A 112 -8.29 -11.36 15.35
C TYR A 112 -6.80 -11.68 15.11
N TYR A 113 -6.13 -10.83 14.34
CA TYR A 113 -4.67 -10.79 14.16
C TYR A 113 -4.14 -9.36 14.31
N ASN A 114 -2.88 -9.19 14.66
CA ASN A 114 -2.24 -7.89 14.80
C ASN A 114 -1.21 -7.62 13.67
N ALA A 115 -0.46 -6.52 13.78
CA ALA A 115 0.55 -6.15 12.80
C ALA A 115 1.74 -7.12 12.74
N ASP A 116 2.11 -7.76 13.85
CA ASP A 116 3.20 -8.73 13.90
C ASP A 116 2.80 -10.05 13.23
N ASP A 117 1.58 -10.51 13.47
CA ASP A 117 0.99 -11.65 12.76
C ASP A 117 0.98 -11.40 11.24
N LEU A 118 0.60 -10.19 10.84
CA LEU A 118 0.60 -9.76 9.44
C LEU A 118 2.01 -9.75 8.85
N ALA A 119 2.99 -9.16 9.54
CA ALA A 119 4.38 -9.14 9.10
C ALA A 119 4.95 -10.56 8.91
N ASN A 120 4.68 -11.46 9.85
CA ASN A 120 5.09 -12.87 9.75
C ASN A 120 4.41 -13.59 8.58
N GLU A 121 3.11 -13.40 8.39
CA GLU A 121 2.37 -14.05 7.31
C GLU A 121 2.79 -13.51 5.94
N VAL A 122 3.15 -12.23 5.81
CA VAL A 122 3.69 -11.67 4.56
C VAL A 122 4.91 -12.45 4.09
N GLY A 123 5.86 -12.78 4.98
CA GLY A 123 7.02 -13.59 4.63
C GLY A 123 6.65 -14.97 4.08
N ARG A 124 5.62 -15.60 4.64
CA ARG A 124 5.09 -16.90 4.19
C ARG A 124 4.34 -16.83 2.87
N VAL A 125 3.70 -15.70 2.57
CA VAL A 125 3.06 -15.47 1.26
C VAL A 125 4.15 -15.25 0.20
N PHE A 126 5.14 -14.41 0.52
CA PHE A 126 6.20 -14.06 -0.41
C PHE A 126 7.05 -15.27 -0.83
N SER A 127 7.30 -16.23 0.06
CA SER A 127 8.08 -17.44 -0.25
C SER A 127 7.40 -18.43 -1.21
N LYS A 128 6.14 -18.19 -1.59
CA LYS A 128 5.35 -19.05 -2.47
C LYS A 128 5.16 -18.47 -3.88
N ILE A 129 5.80 -17.34 -4.17
CA ILE A 129 5.71 -16.58 -5.43
C ILE A 129 7.10 -16.63 -6.08
#